data_AF-A0A4W5PNG1-F1
#
_entry.id   AF-A0A4W5PNG1-F1
#
_cell.length_a   1.000
_cell.length_b   1.000
_cell.length_c   1.000
_cell.angle_alpha   90.00
_cell.angle_beta   90.00
_cell.angle_gamma   90.00
#
_symmetry.space_group_name_H-M   'P 1'
#
loop_
_entity.id
_entity.type
_entity.pdbx_description
1 polymer ?
#
loop_
_entity_poly.entity_id
_entity_poly.type
_entity_poly.pdbx_seq_one_letter_code
_entity_poly.pdbx_strand_id
1 'polypeptide(L)'
;MLFNFSNFSDDFVPVVISSDNDAQAYLKHLHLQAMRRMGTANVLIAGMRGLGVEIAKNVILSGVKSVTVQDEGLAEWMDFSSQFFLLASHLGQNRAMSSLSQLSALNPHVHVSAHTGPLKETLLQQFQVVVLTDSSLDDQKRFGTFCHSNGIKLIVADTKGLCPDSFSICDTSSFSEYEKGGVATEVKNTKILKFKPLDEALVDPELLVMTDYGKMTKHQTLHLAFQALHGFVKRVGRLPKPRSQLDAELLVAMVTELNKVSQLDQLDEGVVQSLSFTACGDLAPVNAFIGGLAAQEVLKACTGKFTPLQQWLYFDALECLPEDGGEGEQLTESTCSPRGSRYDGQTAVFGSGFQERLGEQKYFLVGAGAIGCELLKNFALIGLGAGEGGHITVTDMDSIERSNLNRQFLFRSQDIGRQKSEVAAQAVRVMNPNMNITAHQNRLDPDSEQVYGHTFFMGLDGVAAALDNVEARVYLDGRCVQHQRPMLEGGTLGSKGHTLVVVPHLTESYGPAKTGSQNAIPLCTLKNFPHRIEHTLQWARDQFEGLYKQAAEHVNLYFR
;
A
#
# COMPACT_ATOMS: atom_id res chain seq x y z
N MET A 1 5.20 -14.44 2.21
CA MET A 1 3.79 -14.09 1.93
C MET A 1 3.20 -15.15 1.07
N LEU A 2 1.88 -15.29 1.05
CA LEU A 2 1.24 -15.93 -0.08
C LEU A 2 0.36 -14.91 -0.79
N PHE A 3 0.57 -14.74 -2.08
CA PHE A 3 -0.38 -14.08 -2.97
C PHE A 3 -0.59 -14.99 -4.16
N ASN A 4 -1.85 -15.29 -4.47
CA ASN A 4 -2.19 -16.07 -5.65
C ASN A 4 -3.30 -15.43 -6.46
N PHE A 5 -3.18 -15.60 -7.77
CA PHE A 5 -4.21 -15.30 -8.74
C PHE A 5 -4.57 -16.59 -9.46
N SER A 6 -5.82 -17.04 -9.29
CA SER A 6 -6.39 -18.07 -10.16
C SER A 6 -7.56 -17.48 -10.92
N ASN A 7 -7.56 -17.74 -12.23
CA ASN A 7 -8.63 -17.43 -13.19
C ASN A 7 -8.69 -15.98 -13.70
N PHE A 8 -8.02 -15.72 -14.82
CA PHE A 8 -8.35 -14.62 -15.73
C PHE A 8 -8.54 -15.14 -17.16
N SER A 9 -9.74 -14.91 -17.69
CA SER A 9 -10.15 -15.23 -19.07
C SER A 9 -10.21 -14.00 -19.99
N ASP A 10 -9.95 -12.81 -19.43
CA ASP A 10 -10.39 -11.54 -20.04
C ASP A 10 -9.18 -10.67 -20.45
N ASP A 11 -9.41 -9.88 -21.50
CA ASP A 11 -8.41 -9.06 -22.19
C ASP A 11 -7.72 -8.02 -21.29
N PHE A 12 -6.39 -8.12 -21.16
CA PHE A 12 -5.57 -7.13 -20.44
C PHE A 12 -4.88 -6.13 -21.36
N VAL A 13 -4.91 -4.86 -20.95
CA VAL A 13 -4.24 -3.73 -21.62
C VAL A 13 -3.13 -3.17 -20.70
N PRO A 14 -1.84 -3.44 -20.98
CA PRO A 14 -0.74 -2.84 -20.22
C PRO A 14 -0.70 -1.31 -20.40
N VAL A 15 -0.20 -0.57 -19.40
CA VAL A 15 -0.19 0.90 -19.44
C VAL A 15 1.20 1.44 -19.13
N VAL A 16 1.97 1.70 -20.18
CA VAL A 16 3.09 2.66 -20.16
C VAL A 16 2.52 4.05 -20.47
N ILE A 17 2.94 5.05 -19.71
CA ILE A 17 2.57 6.46 -19.88
C ILE A 17 3.29 7.00 -21.12
N SER A 18 2.55 7.19 -22.21
CA SER A 18 3.00 7.92 -23.40
C SER A 18 2.66 9.41 -23.25
N SER A 19 3.44 10.26 -23.92
CA SER A 19 3.23 11.71 -23.92
C SER A 19 2.42 12.24 -25.11
N ASP A 20 1.93 11.37 -26.01
CA ASP A 20 1.20 11.77 -27.21
C ASP A 20 -0.31 12.03 -26.98
N ASN A 21 -0.91 12.92 -27.78
CA ASN A 21 -2.29 13.40 -27.63
C ASN A 21 -3.32 12.27 -27.82
N ASP A 22 -3.18 11.51 -28.90
CA ASP A 22 -4.11 10.41 -29.22
C ASP A 22 -3.95 9.27 -28.20
N ALA A 23 -2.72 9.05 -27.73
CA ALA A 23 -2.47 8.15 -26.61
C ALA A 23 -3.14 8.64 -25.31
N GLN A 24 -3.10 9.94 -24.99
CA GLN A 24 -3.80 10.50 -23.82
C GLN A 24 -5.32 10.42 -23.94
N ALA A 25 -5.89 10.74 -25.11
CA ALA A 25 -7.32 10.64 -25.37
C ALA A 25 -7.80 9.17 -25.30
N TYR A 26 -7.03 8.25 -25.88
CA TYR A 26 -7.27 6.80 -25.80
C TYR A 26 -7.09 6.27 -24.36
N LEU A 27 -6.07 6.70 -23.61
CA LEU A 27 -5.87 6.36 -22.20
C LEU A 27 -7.01 6.87 -21.31
N LYS A 28 -7.55 8.05 -21.61
CA LYS A 28 -8.75 8.62 -20.96
C LYS A 28 -9.99 7.81 -21.32
N HIS A 29 -10.15 7.40 -22.58
CA HIS A 29 -11.24 6.52 -23.00
C HIS A 29 -11.17 5.14 -22.31
N LEU A 30 -10.01 4.49 -22.30
CA LEU A 30 -9.73 3.25 -21.56
C LEU A 30 -9.95 3.41 -20.06
N HIS A 31 -9.60 4.56 -19.47
CA HIS A 31 -9.90 4.85 -18.06
C HIS A 31 -11.39 4.97 -17.80
N LEU A 32 -12.15 5.66 -18.66
CA LEU A 32 -13.61 5.76 -18.55
C LEU A 32 -14.30 4.40 -18.77
N GLN A 33 -13.82 3.57 -19.71
CA GLN A 33 -14.30 2.20 -19.88
C GLN A 33 -14.00 1.34 -18.64
N ALA A 34 -12.78 1.42 -18.10
CA ALA A 34 -12.41 0.74 -16.86
C ALA A 34 -13.32 1.19 -15.69
N MET A 35 -13.55 2.49 -15.50
CA MET A 35 -14.46 3.01 -14.47
C MET A 35 -15.91 2.52 -14.66
N ARG A 36 -16.40 2.41 -15.90
CA ARG A 36 -17.72 1.81 -16.17
C ARG A 36 -17.78 0.32 -15.80
N ARG A 37 -16.73 -0.45 -16.09
CA ARG A 37 -16.63 -1.87 -15.68
C ARG A 37 -16.60 -1.99 -14.15
N MET A 38 -15.76 -1.21 -13.46
CA MET A 38 -15.71 -1.16 -11.98
C MET A 38 -17.08 -0.84 -11.38
N GLY A 39 -17.76 0.19 -11.87
CA GLY A 39 -19.09 0.61 -11.41
C GLY A 39 -20.23 -0.40 -11.66
N THR A 40 -19.94 -1.57 -12.26
CA THR A 40 -20.88 -2.69 -12.38
C THR A 40 -20.46 -3.94 -11.58
N ALA A 41 -19.24 -3.98 -11.04
CA ALA A 41 -18.68 -5.15 -10.37
C ALA A 41 -19.11 -5.26 -8.89
N ASN A 42 -19.67 -6.40 -8.52
CA ASN A 42 -19.84 -6.83 -7.13
C ASN A 42 -18.56 -7.57 -6.68
N VAL A 43 -17.98 -7.18 -5.54
CA VAL A 43 -16.78 -7.80 -4.95
C VAL A 43 -17.12 -8.41 -3.58
N LEU A 44 -16.66 -9.64 -3.33
CA LEU A 44 -16.66 -10.27 -2.01
C LEU A 44 -15.26 -10.22 -1.42
N ILE A 45 -15.14 -9.88 -0.15
CA ILE A 45 -13.89 -9.93 0.62
C ILE A 45 -14.16 -10.77 1.87
N ALA A 46 -13.57 -11.96 1.92
CA ALA A 46 -13.68 -12.90 3.03
C ALA A 46 -12.41 -12.82 3.91
N GLY A 47 -12.61 -12.65 5.21
CA GLY A 47 -11.60 -12.24 6.18
C GLY A 47 -11.65 -10.72 6.41
N MET A 48 -11.83 -10.29 7.67
CA MET A 48 -11.92 -8.87 8.07
C MET A 48 -10.97 -8.46 9.20
N ARG A 49 -9.81 -9.13 9.23
CA ARG A 49 -8.59 -8.65 9.91
C ARG A 49 -7.96 -7.49 9.13
N GLY A 50 -6.76 -7.05 9.52
CA GLY A 50 -6.09 -5.88 8.94
C GLY A 50 -5.95 -5.88 7.42
N LEU A 51 -5.55 -7.02 6.85
CA LEU A 51 -5.40 -7.16 5.40
C LEU A 51 -6.76 -7.03 4.69
N GLY A 52 -7.78 -7.75 5.15
CA GLY A 52 -9.14 -7.68 4.61
C GLY A 52 -9.73 -6.27 4.64
N VAL A 53 -9.59 -5.54 5.77
CA VAL A 53 -10.09 -4.16 5.87
C VAL A 53 -9.32 -3.17 5.00
N GLU A 54 -8.01 -3.36 4.82
CA GLU A 54 -7.19 -2.53 3.92
C GLU A 54 -7.61 -2.74 2.45
N ILE A 55 -7.80 -3.99 2.02
CA ILE A 55 -8.31 -4.31 0.68
C ILE A 55 -9.70 -3.69 0.51
N ALA A 56 -10.61 -3.88 1.47
CA ALA A 56 -11.97 -3.34 1.43
C ALA A 56 -11.98 -1.81 1.32
N LYS A 57 -11.18 -1.12 2.14
CA LYS A 57 -11.02 0.34 2.10
C LYS A 57 -10.64 0.83 0.69
N ASN A 58 -9.60 0.24 0.10
CA ASN A 58 -9.11 0.64 -1.23
C ASN A 58 -10.10 0.30 -2.36
N VAL A 59 -10.77 -0.86 -2.31
CA VAL A 59 -11.78 -1.27 -3.30
C VAL A 59 -13.03 -0.37 -3.24
N ILE A 60 -13.49 0.01 -2.04
CA ILE A 60 -14.63 0.93 -1.87
C ILE A 60 -14.28 2.34 -2.37
N LEU A 61 -13.10 2.87 -2.03
CA LEU A 61 -12.63 4.17 -2.53
C LEU A 61 -12.47 4.21 -4.05
N SER A 62 -12.18 3.06 -4.68
CA SER A 62 -12.06 2.91 -6.14
C SER A 62 -13.41 2.96 -6.89
N GLY A 63 -14.55 2.81 -6.18
CA GLY A 63 -15.88 2.99 -6.75
C GLY A 63 -16.42 1.79 -7.53
N VAL A 64 -16.26 0.57 -6.99
CA VAL A 64 -16.98 -0.62 -7.50
C VAL A 64 -18.48 -0.53 -7.21
N LYS A 65 -19.33 -1.38 -7.83
CA LYS A 65 -20.79 -1.34 -7.61
C LYS A 65 -21.17 -1.68 -6.16
N SER A 66 -20.62 -2.77 -5.63
CA SER A 66 -20.86 -3.19 -4.26
C SER A 66 -19.70 -3.98 -3.69
N VAL A 67 -19.53 -3.91 -2.37
CA VAL A 67 -18.60 -4.73 -1.61
C VAL A 67 -19.36 -5.47 -0.51
N THR A 68 -19.27 -6.79 -0.49
CA THR A 68 -19.69 -7.59 0.66
C THR A 68 -18.45 -7.99 1.44
N VAL A 69 -18.40 -7.66 2.71
CA VAL A 69 -17.38 -8.14 3.65
C VAL A 69 -17.90 -9.34 4.41
N GLN A 70 -17.12 -10.41 4.49
CA GLN A 70 -17.50 -11.65 5.16
C GLN A 70 -16.44 -12.03 6.20
N ASP A 71 -16.87 -12.39 7.40
CA ASP A 71 -16.01 -12.95 8.45
C ASP A 71 -16.92 -13.70 9.45
N GLU A 72 -16.51 -14.88 9.89
CA GLU A 72 -17.23 -15.64 10.93
C GLU A 72 -16.73 -15.26 12.33
N GLY A 73 -15.49 -14.80 12.45
CA GLY A 73 -14.79 -14.61 13.71
C GLY A 73 -15.13 -13.31 14.43
N LEU A 74 -14.82 -13.32 15.71
CA LEU A 74 -14.99 -12.20 16.63
C LEU A 74 -13.69 -11.40 16.72
N ALA A 75 -13.79 -10.10 16.99
CA ALA A 75 -12.63 -9.23 17.21
C ALA A 75 -11.87 -9.63 18.47
N GLU A 76 -10.58 -9.91 18.31
CA GLU A 76 -9.62 -10.27 19.34
C GLU A 76 -8.55 -9.17 19.50
N TRP A 77 -7.82 -9.16 20.63
CA TRP A 77 -6.81 -8.13 20.91
C TRP A 77 -5.74 -7.99 19.81
N MET A 78 -5.35 -9.09 19.17
CA MET A 78 -4.39 -9.10 18.05
C MET A 78 -4.92 -8.34 16.82
N ASP A 79 -6.22 -8.38 16.53
CA ASP A 79 -6.79 -7.74 15.33
C ASP A 79 -6.61 -6.20 15.38
N PHE A 80 -6.56 -5.59 16.56
CA PHE A 80 -6.40 -4.13 16.74
C PHE A 80 -5.00 -3.60 16.41
N SER A 81 -4.02 -4.48 16.18
CA SER A 81 -2.66 -4.11 15.75
C SER A 81 -2.62 -3.62 14.31
N SER A 82 -3.67 -3.89 13.52
CA SER A 82 -3.73 -3.52 12.10
C SER A 82 -5.11 -3.14 11.57
N GLN A 83 -6.20 -3.54 12.24
CA GLN A 83 -7.58 -3.29 11.80
C GLN A 83 -8.09 -1.93 12.31
N PHE A 84 -7.97 -0.89 11.47
CA PHE A 84 -8.21 0.52 11.80
C PHE A 84 -9.69 0.95 11.93
N PHE A 85 -10.66 0.05 11.77
CA PHE A 85 -12.08 0.31 12.05
C PHE A 85 -12.60 -0.41 13.31
N LEU A 86 -11.83 -1.32 13.90
CA LEU A 86 -12.17 -1.90 15.20
C LEU A 86 -11.77 -0.94 16.33
N LEU A 87 -12.73 -0.64 17.21
CA LEU A 87 -12.55 0.10 18.46
C LEU A 87 -12.56 -0.89 19.62
N ALA A 88 -11.92 -0.60 20.76
CA ALA A 88 -11.88 -1.53 21.90
C ALA A 88 -13.28 -2.00 22.37
N SER A 89 -14.32 -1.20 22.15
CA SER A 89 -15.73 -1.56 22.36
C SER A 89 -16.26 -2.71 21.49
N HIS A 90 -15.58 -3.03 20.38
CA HIS A 90 -15.92 -4.11 19.47
C HIS A 90 -15.29 -5.46 19.85
N LEU A 91 -14.46 -5.53 20.91
CA LEU A 91 -13.87 -6.79 21.37
C LEU A 91 -14.97 -7.83 21.63
N GLY A 92 -14.82 -9.03 21.07
CA GLY A 92 -15.83 -10.10 21.13
C GLY A 92 -17.04 -9.92 20.20
N GLN A 93 -17.10 -8.87 19.36
CA GLN A 93 -18.12 -8.69 18.33
C GLN A 93 -17.61 -9.16 16.96
N ASN A 94 -18.50 -9.54 16.05
CA ASN A 94 -18.11 -9.98 14.70
C ASN A 94 -17.40 -8.86 13.91
N ARG A 95 -16.23 -9.17 13.31
CA ARG A 95 -15.38 -8.16 12.64
C ARG A 95 -16.03 -7.50 11.42
N ALA A 96 -16.72 -8.27 10.58
CA ALA A 96 -17.38 -7.76 9.38
C ALA A 96 -18.51 -6.78 9.73
N MET A 97 -19.38 -7.14 10.70
CA MET A 97 -20.42 -6.25 11.20
C MET A 97 -19.87 -5.00 11.88
N SER A 98 -18.83 -5.15 12.71
CA SER A 98 -18.21 -4.05 13.46
C SER A 98 -17.52 -2.99 12.58
N SER A 99 -17.19 -3.36 11.34
CA SER A 99 -16.54 -2.50 10.34
C SER A 99 -17.52 -1.88 9.33
N LEU A 100 -18.77 -2.36 9.29
CA LEU A 100 -19.72 -2.06 8.22
C LEU A 100 -20.04 -0.57 8.11
N SER A 101 -20.23 0.12 9.24
CA SER A 101 -20.59 1.54 9.28
C SER A 101 -19.48 2.42 8.68
N GLN A 102 -18.24 2.16 9.10
CA GLN A 102 -17.04 2.89 8.73
C GLN A 102 -16.69 2.68 7.26
N LEU A 103 -16.80 1.42 6.78
CA LEU A 103 -16.63 1.05 5.37
C LEU A 103 -17.69 1.72 4.48
N SER A 104 -18.97 1.66 4.87
CA SER A 104 -20.07 2.29 4.14
C SER A 104 -19.89 3.81 4.01
N ALA A 105 -19.29 4.45 5.02
CA ALA A 105 -19.03 5.89 5.03
C ALA A 105 -17.87 6.34 4.13
N LEU A 106 -17.07 5.43 3.56
CA LEU A 106 -15.94 5.78 2.69
C LEU A 106 -16.38 6.30 1.31
N ASN A 107 -17.39 5.68 0.71
CA ASN A 107 -17.87 6.06 -0.62
C ASN A 107 -19.39 5.84 -0.76
N PRO A 108 -20.21 6.92 -0.73
CA PRO A 108 -21.66 6.84 -0.83
C PRO A 108 -22.20 6.21 -2.13
N HIS A 109 -21.35 6.01 -3.14
CA HIS A 109 -21.73 5.38 -4.41
C HIS A 109 -21.52 3.86 -4.43
N VAL A 110 -20.88 3.28 -3.41
CA VAL A 110 -20.63 1.84 -3.29
C VAL A 110 -21.59 1.25 -2.27
N HIS A 111 -22.39 0.26 -2.64
CA HIS A 111 -23.21 -0.45 -1.66
C HIS A 111 -22.34 -1.41 -0.85
N VAL A 112 -22.20 -1.19 0.46
CA VAL A 112 -21.45 -2.07 1.36
C VAL A 112 -22.42 -2.89 2.20
N SER A 113 -22.15 -4.20 2.34
CA SER A 113 -22.92 -5.12 3.19
C SER A 113 -21.99 -6.07 3.93
N ALA A 114 -22.46 -6.68 5.03
CA ALA A 114 -21.70 -7.64 5.81
C ALA A 114 -22.39 -9.01 5.85
N HIS A 115 -21.61 -10.08 5.82
CA HIS A 115 -22.07 -11.46 5.98
C HIS A 115 -21.32 -12.14 7.14
N THR A 116 -22.05 -12.66 8.13
CA THR A 116 -21.45 -13.29 9.33
C THR A 116 -21.50 -14.81 9.30
N GLY A 117 -22.09 -15.40 8.26
CA GLY A 117 -22.18 -16.85 8.09
C GLY A 117 -20.97 -17.43 7.35
N PRO A 118 -20.84 -18.76 7.33
CA PRO A 118 -19.76 -19.45 6.65
C PRO A 118 -19.78 -19.25 5.14
N LEU A 119 -18.59 -19.22 4.56
CA LEU A 119 -18.42 -19.09 3.12
C LEU A 119 -19.03 -20.30 2.40
N LYS A 120 -19.89 -20.02 1.40
CA LYS A 120 -20.59 -21.04 0.62
C LYS A 120 -20.54 -20.71 -0.85
N GLU A 121 -20.48 -21.73 -1.69
CA GLU A 121 -20.49 -21.64 -3.15
C GLU A 121 -21.68 -20.81 -3.69
N THR A 122 -22.85 -20.92 -3.05
CA THR A 122 -24.05 -20.11 -3.36
C THR A 122 -23.95 -18.63 -3.00
N LEU A 123 -23.03 -18.25 -2.09
CA LEU A 123 -22.67 -16.85 -1.84
C LEU A 123 -21.75 -16.35 -2.95
N LEU A 124 -20.70 -17.13 -3.28
CA LEU A 124 -19.68 -16.76 -4.27
C LEU A 124 -20.26 -16.46 -5.66
N GLN A 125 -21.28 -17.19 -6.09
CA GLN A 125 -21.97 -16.98 -7.38
C GLN A 125 -22.56 -15.57 -7.59
N GLN A 126 -22.70 -14.76 -6.52
CA GLN A 126 -23.28 -13.42 -6.58
C GLN A 126 -22.24 -12.34 -6.97
N PHE A 127 -20.96 -12.71 -7.05
CA PHE A 127 -19.82 -11.81 -7.18
C PHE A 127 -19.01 -12.06 -8.45
N GLN A 128 -18.39 -11.00 -8.98
CA GLN A 128 -17.48 -11.10 -10.13
C GLN A 128 -16.03 -11.33 -9.69
N VAL A 129 -15.68 -10.80 -8.52
CA VAL A 129 -14.37 -10.97 -7.88
C VAL A 129 -14.58 -11.43 -6.44
N VAL A 130 -13.83 -12.46 -6.03
CA VAL A 130 -13.79 -12.98 -4.67
C VAL A 130 -12.35 -12.85 -4.17
N VAL A 131 -12.18 -12.11 -3.08
CA VAL A 131 -10.92 -12.01 -2.34
C VAL A 131 -11.02 -12.89 -1.10
N LEU A 132 -10.03 -13.75 -0.89
CA LEU A 132 -9.86 -14.52 0.35
C LEU A 132 -8.62 -14.03 1.08
N THR A 133 -8.75 -13.66 2.34
CA THR A 133 -7.64 -13.45 3.30
C THR A 133 -7.84 -14.39 4.49
N ASP A 134 -6.77 -14.72 5.22
CA ASP A 134 -6.85 -15.45 6.49
C ASP A 134 -7.55 -16.83 6.38
N SER A 135 -7.54 -17.44 5.20
CA SER A 135 -8.35 -18.62 4.85
C SER A 135 -7.53 -19.90 4.76
N SER A 136 -8.11 -21.05 5.12
CA SER A 136 -7.38 -22.33 5.13
C SER A 136 -7.02 -22.79 3.70
N LEU A 137 -5.90 -23.51 3.52
CA LEU A 137 -5.51 -24.02 2.20
C LEU A 137 -6.56 -24.95 1.57
N ASP A 138 -7.32 -25.68 2.39
CA ASP A 138 -8.41 -26.54 1.90
C ASP A 138 -9.58 -25.70 1.36
N ASP A 139 -9.91 -24.60 2.03
CA ASP A 139 -10.91 -23.62 1.57
C ASP A 139 -10.43 -22.87 0.33
N GLN A 140 -9.18 -22.37 0.33
CA GLN A 140 -8.55 -21.73 -0.83
C GLN A 140 -8.63 -22.65 -2.06
N LYS A 141 -8.28 -23.94 -1.92
CA LYS A 141 -8.41 -24.94 -2.99
C LYS A 141 -9.85 -25.15 -3.42
N ARG A 142 -10.76 -25.45 -2.49
CA ARG A 142 -12.18 -25.71 -2.77
C ARG A 142 -12.84 -24.54 -3.49
N PHE A 143 -12.74 -23.34 -2.92
CA PHE A 143 -13.34 -22.14 -3.49
C PHE A 143 -12.60 -21.67 -4.74
N GLY A 144 -11.30 -21.94 -4.86
CA GLY A 144 -10.54 -21.69 -6.08
C GLY A 144 -10.98 -22.56 -7.26
N THR A 145 -11.14 -23.87 -7.07
CA THR A 145 -11.74 -24.76 -8.09
C THR A 145 -13.13 -24.28 -8.47
N PHE A 146 -13.98 -23.94 -7.49
CA PHE A 146 -15.33 -23.45 -7.74
C PHE A 146 -15.36 -22.14 -8.53
N CYS A 147 -14.59 -21.13 -8.10
CA CYS A 147 -14.47 -19.86 -8.81
C CYS A 147 -13.92 -20.04 -10.23
N HIS A 148 -12.92 -20.93 -10.40
CA HIS A 148 -12.37 -21.27 -11.70
C HIS A 148 -13.45 -21.80 -12.66
N SER A 149 -14.18 -22.84 -12.26
CA SER A 149 -15.24 -23.46 -13.07
C SER A 149 -16.44 -22.55 -13.36
N ASN A 150 -16.67 -21.51 -12.55
CA ASN A 150 -17.80 -20.57 -12.71
C ASN A 150 -17.39 -19.22 -13.31
N GLY A 151 -16.14 -19.04 -13.75
CA GLY A 151 -15.66 -17.78 -14.37
C GLY A 151 -15.49 -16.60 -13.39
N ILE A 152 -15.58 -16.86 -12.08
CA ILE A 152 -15.38 -15.88 -11.01
C ILE A 152 -13.87 -15.65 -10.85
N LYS A 153 -13.44 -14.39 -10.73
CA LYS A 153 -12.01 -14.07 -10.53
C LYS A 153 -11.67 -14.28 -9.05
N LEU A 154 -10.64 -15.06 -8.74
CA LEU A 154 -10.20 -15.31 -7.37
C LEU A 154 -8.86 -14.60 -7.11
N ILE A 155 -8.80 -13.91 -5.97
CA ILE A 155 -7.58 -13.33 -5.41
C ILE A 155 -7.41 -13.92 -4.02
N VAL A 156 -6.28 -14.58 -3.76
CA VAL A 156 -5.90 -15.04 -2.43
C VAL A 156 -4.76 -14.16 -1.94
N ALA A 157 -4.93 -13.57 -0.76
CA ALA A 157 -4.03 -12.58 -0.20
C ALA A 157 -3.75 -12.87 1.29
N ASP A 158 -2.50 -13.24 1.59
CA ASP A 158 -1.88 -13.32 2.93
C ASP A 158 -0.61 -12.40 2.94
N THR A 159 0.23 -12.29 4.01
CA THR A 159 1.19 -11.12 4.16
C THR A 159 2.75 -11.29 4.30
N LYS A 160 3.61 -10.78 3.32
CA LYS A 160 4.79 -9.79 3.11
C LYS A 160 5.29 -9.57 1.55
N GLY A 161 5.38 -8.37 0.86
CA GLY A 161 5.31 -8.05 -0.66
C GLY A 161 6.24 -8.36 -1.95
N LEU A 162 6.67 -7.40 -2.87
CA LEU A 162 7.20 -7.59 -4.33
C LEU A 162 8.18 -6.52 -5.08
N CYS A 163 8.61 -6.69 -6.39
CA CYS A 163 9.60 -6.01 -7.36
C CYS A 163 9.01 -5.46 -8.73
N PRO A 164 9.75 -4.92 -9.77
CA PRO A 164 10.02 -5.58 -11.14
C PRO A 164 11.08 -4.94 -12.18
N ASP A 165 10.99 -5.26 -13.52
CA ASP A 165 12.01 -5.11 -14.66
C ASP A 165 11.60 -4.39 -16.04
N SER A 166 12.34 -4.52 -17.20
CA SER A 166 12.33 -3.65 -18.47
C SER A 166 12.17 -4.26 -19.96
N PHE A 167 12.51 -3.57 -21.11
CA PHE A 167 12.06 -3.84 -22.56
C PHE A 167 12.99 -3.38 -23.78
N SER A 168 12.77 -3.87 -25.05
CA SER A 168 13.46 -3.49 -26.35
C SER A 168 12.66 -3.57 -27.71
N ILE A 169 13.17 -2.97 -28.83
CA ILE A 169 12.50 -2.77 -30.18
C ILE A 169 12.77 -3.90 -31.23
N CYS A 170 11.92 -4.02 -32.28
CA CYS A 170 11.90 -5.07 -33.33
C CYS A 170 12.40 -4.67 -34.75
N ASP A 171 12.40 -5.64 -35.70
CA ASP A 171 12.86 -5.50 -37.11
C ASP A 171 11.95 -4.61 -38.00
N THR A 172 12.58 -3.87 -38.92
CA THR A 172 11.95 -2.90 -39.84
C THR A 172 12.26 -3.18 -41.32
N SER A 173 12.79 -4.35 -41.65
CA SER A 173 13.22 -4.77 -43.00
C SER A 173 12.15 -4.70 -44.11
N SER A 174 10.87 -4.59 -43.74
CA SER A 174 9.72 -4.54 -44.66
C SER A 174 9.24 -3.12 -45.01
N PHE A 175 9.89 -2.08 -44.47
CA PHE A 175 9.48 -0.69 -44.73
C PHE A 175 10.05 -0.19 -46.06
N SER A 176 9.37 0.80 -46.67
CA SER A 176 9.88 1.49 -47.87
C SER A 176 11.19 2.23 -47.57
N GLU A 177 11.94 2.57 -48.63
CA GLU A 177 13.10 3.44 -48.48
C GLU A 177 12.69 4.76 -47.79
N TYR A 178 13.49 5.18 -46.81
CA TYR A 178 13.13 6.30 -45.94
C TYR A 178 13.25 7.63 -46.69
N GLU A 179 12.13 8.34 -46.85
CA GLU A 179 12.10 9.64 -47.53
C GLU A 179 12.58 10.78 -46.61
N LYS A 180 11.80 11.10 -45.57
CA LYS A 180 12.15 12.06 -44.50
C LYS A 180 11.10 12.08 -43.37
N GLY A 181 11.57 12.12 -42.13
CA GLY A 181 10.72 12.28 -40.94
C GLY A 181 9.76 11.11 -40.71
N GLY A 182 8.94 11.23 -39.66
CA GLY A 182 7.94 10.24 -39.30
C GLY A 182 7.47 10.42 -37.86
N VAL A 183 6.28 9.92 -37.55
CA VAL A 183 5.75 9.79 -36.19
C VAL A 183 5.38 8.33 -35.99
N ALA A 184 5.94 7.70 -34.95
CA ALA A 184 5.60 6.35 -34.56
C ALA A 184 4.66 6.40 -33.35
N THR A 185 3.44 5.91 -33.50
CA THR A 185 2.45 5.83 -32.41
C THR A 185 2.38 4.40 -31.92
N GLU A 186 2.68 4.18 -30.63
CA GLU A 186 2.59 2.87 -29.99
C GLU A 186 1.12 2.40 -29.89
N VAL A 187 0.74 1.40 -30.70
CA VAL A 187 -0.56 0.74 -30.58
C VAL A 187 -0.44 -0.44 -29.61
N LYS A 188 -1.03 -0.30 -28.42
CA LYS A 188 -1.04 -1.35 -27.41
C LYS A 188 -2.09 -2.41 -27.74
N ASN A 189 -1.65 -3.48 -28.40
CA ASN A 189 -2.49 -4.64 -28.67
C ASN A 189 -2.84 -5.38 -27.38
N THR A 190 -4.08 -5.88 -27.31
CA THR A 190 -4.54 -6.78 -26.25
C THR A 190 -3.69 -8.05 -26.19
N LYS A 191 -3.31 -8.46 -24.98
CA LYS A 191 -2.66 -9.76 -24.74
C LYS A 191 -3.52 -10.63 -23.84
N ILE A 192 -3.87 -11.82 -24.31
CA ILE A 192 -4.51 -12.85 -23.49
C ILE A 192 -3.43 -13.48 -22.60
N LEU A 193 -3.64 -13.46 -21.29
CA LEU A 193 -2.81 -14.13 -20.29
C LEU A 193 -3.54 -15.39 -19.81
N LYS A 194 -2.79 -16.45 -19.50
CA LYS A 194 -3.34 -17.73 -19.03
C LYS A 194 -2.85 -18.01 -17.62
N PHE A 195 -3.78 -18.41 -16.75
CA PHE A 195 -3.56 -18.64 -15.33
C PHE A 195 -3.86 -20.09 -15.00
N LYS A 196 -2.92 -20.78 -14.35
CA LYS A 196 -3.16 -22.15 -13.84
C LYS A 196 -4.17 -22.12 -12.67
N PRO A 197 -5.00 -23.16 -12.52
CA PRO A 197 -5.72 -23.44 -11.28
C PRO A 197 -4.77 -23.44 -10.06
N LEU A 198 -5.30 -23.13 -8.87
CA LEU A 198 -4.49 -23.01 -7.64
C LEU A 198 -3.73 -24.31 -7.29
N ASP A 199 -4.35 -25.47 -7.46
CA ASP A 199 -3.76 -26.78 -7.24
C ASP A 199 -2.62 -27.10 -8.23
N GLU A 200 -2.79 -26.77 -9.51
CA GLU A 200 -1.72 -26.85 -10.51
C GLU A 200 -0.60 -25.82 -10.26
N ALA A 201 -0.94 -24.62 -9.81
CA ALA A 201 0.01 -23.54 -9.55
C ALA A 201 0.87 -23.79 -8.30
N LEU A 202 0.35 -24.49 -7.28
CA LEU A 202 1.05 -24.75 -6.01
C LEU A 202 2.28 -25.64 -6.15
N VAL A 203 2.35 -26.44 -7.22
CA VAL A 203 3.48 -27.34 -7.52
C VAL A 203 4.43 -26.79 -8.58
N ASP A 204 4.18 -25.57 -9.08
CA ASP A 204 4.96 -24.94 -10.13
C ASP A 204 5.75 -23.74 -9.59
N PRO A 205 7.07 -23.88 -9.35
CA PRO A 205 7.92 -22.80 -8.86
C PRO A 205 8.25 -21.76 -9.95
N GLU A 206 8.01 -22.02 -11.24
CA GLU A 206 8.28 -21.06 -12.33
C GLU A 206 7.29 -19.88 -12.32
N LEU A 207 6.15 -20.04 -11.64
CA LEU A 207 5.12 -19.00 -11.46
C LEU A 207 5.49 -17.95 -10.39
N LEU A 208 6.68 -18.04 -9.80
CA LEU A 208 7.19 -17.13 -8.77
C LEU A 208 7.66 -15.80 -9.39
N VAL A 209 6.86 -14.75 -9.21
CA VAL A 209 7.25 -13.39 -9.57
C VAL A 209 8.25 -12.88 -8.52
N MET A 210 9.44 -12.47 -8.96
CA MET A 210 10.52 -12.03 -8.07
C MET A 210 10.24 -10.67 -7.44
N THR A 211 10.80 -10.48 -6.25
CA THR A 211 10.41 -9.42 -5.30
C THR A 211 11.59 -8.57 -4.85
N ASP A 212 12.70 -9.25 -4.66
CA ASP A 212 14.05 -8.73 -4.50
C ASP A 212 14.96 -9.77 -5.17
N TYR A 213 15.74 -9.35 -6.17
CA TYR A 213 16.65 -10.22 -6.91
C TYR A 213 17.80 -10.74 -6.02
N GLY A 214 18.09 -10.09 -4.88
CA GLY A 214 19.02 -10.58 -3.87
C GLY A 214 18.46 -11.70 -2.97
N LYS A 215 17.15 -11.98 -3.03
CA LYS A 215 16.46 -12.91 -2.12
C LYS A 215 15.79 -14.11 -2.83
N MET A 216 16.13 -14.41 -4.08
CA MET A 216 15.47 -15.47 -4.88
C MET A 216 15.29 -16.81 -4.14
N THR A 217 16.34 -17.37 -3.55
CA THR A 217 16.30 -18.63 -2.80
C THR A 217 15.36 -18.58 -1.58
N LYS A 218 15.29 -17.42 -0.90
CA LYS A 218 14.38 -17.21 0.23
C LYS A 218 12.93 -17.30 -0.23
N HIS A 219 12.58 -16.70 -1.36
CA HIS A 219 11.20 -16.72 -1.89
C HIS A 219 10.77 -18.12 -2.31
N GLN A 220 11.65 -18.89 -2.95
CA GLN A 220 11.41 -20.30 -3.26
C GLN A 220 11.19 -21.12 -1.98
N THR A 221 12.03 -20.92 -0.95
CA THR A 221 11.86 -21.58 0.35
C THR A 221 10.54 -21.18 1.03
N LEU A 222 10.18 -19.88 1.00
CA LEU A 222 8.92 -19.39 1.55
C LEU A 222 7.70 -20.01 0.87
N HIS A 223 7.81 -20.44 -0.39
CA HIS A 223 6.72 -21.12 -1.10
C HIS A 223 6.35 -22.47 -0.49
N LEU A 224 7.35 -23.21 -0.01
CA LEU A 224 7.11 -24.42 0.77
C LEU A 224 6.75 -24.09 2.22
N ALA A 225 7.32 -23.02 2.79
CA ALA A 225 7.08 -22.60 4.17
C ALA A 225 5.63 -22.19 4.44
N PHE A 226 4.97 -21.47 3.52
CA PHE A 226 3.55 -21.13 3.66
C PHE A 226 2.63 -22.36 3.51
N GLN A 227 2.96 -23.31 2.64
CA GLN A 227 2.24 -24.59 2.55
C GLN A 227 2.40 -25.43 3.82
N ALA A 228 3.62 -25.50 4.37
CA ALA A 228 3.90 -26.16 5.64
C ALA A 228 3.19 -25.47 6.81
N LEU A 229 3.07 -24.13 6.82
CA LEU A 229 2.37 -23.37 7.86
C LEU A 229 0.87 -23.69 7.87
N HIS A 230 0.22 -23.78 6.69
CA HIS A 230 -1.16 -24.26 6.60
C HIS A 230 -1.30 -25.72 7.09
N GLY A 231 -0.34 -26.58 6.76
CA GLY A 231 -0.27 -27.95 7.31
C GLY A 231 -0.10 -27.98 8.82
N PHE A 232 0.72 -27.09 9.39
CA PHE A 232 0.95 -26.95 10.83
C PHE A 232 -0.35 -26.57 11.53
N VAL A 233 -1.05 -25.53 11.05
CA VAL A 233 -2.34 -25.10 11.61
C VAL A 233 -3.36 -26.24 11.59
N LYS A 234 -3.44 -26.98 10.48
CA LYS A 234 -4.32 -28.16 10.35
C LYS A 234 -3.97 -29.30 11.31
N ARG A 235 -2.68 -29.50 11.64
CA ARG A 235 -2.19 -30.55 12.54
C ARG A 235 -2.28 -30.18 14.03
N VAL A 236 -1.99 -28.92 14.36
CA VAL A 236 -1.79 -28.44 15.75
C VAL A 236 -3.02 -27.66 16.26
N GLY A 237 -3.89 -27.19 15.37
CA GLY A 237 -5.10 -26.43 15.70
C GLY A 237 -4.85 -24.95 16.03
N ARG A 238 -3.63 -24.45 15.78
CA ARG A 238 -3.19 -23.06 16.00
C ARG A 238 -1.99 -22.72 15.12
N LEU A 239 -1.68 -21.44 14.99
CA LEU A 239 -0.39 -20.97 14.47
C LEU A 239 0.77 -21.32 15.45
N PRO A 240 2.02 -21.38 14.97
CA PRO A 240 3.22 -21.41 15.79
C PRO A 240 3.24 -20.28 16.83
N LYS A 241 3.71 -20.56 18.05
CA LYS A 241 3.83 -19.54 19.10
C LYS A 241 4.98 -18.57 18.79
N PRO A 242 4.84 -17.27 19.13
CA PRO A 242 5.90 -16.29 18.97
C PRO A 242 7.23 -16.77 19.56
N ARG A 243 8.31 -16.68 18.78
CA ARG A 243 9.67 -17.12 19.13
C ARG A 243 9.82 -18.57 19.65
N SER A 244 8.85 -19.47 19.42
CA SER A 244 8.93 -20.82 19.98
C SER A 244 9.76 -21.79 19.14
N GLN A 245 10.88 -22.25 19.73
CA GLN A 245 11.84 -23.13 19.09
C GLN A 245 11.23 -24.48 18.68
N LEU A 246 10.41 -25.08 19.54
CA LEU A 246 9.78 -26.38 19.28
C LEU A 246 8.81 -26.32 18.08
N ASP A 247 8.03 -25.24 17.96
CA ASP A 247 7.13 -25.05 16.83
C ASP A 247 7.91 -24.74 15.54
N ALA A 248 9.04 -24.03 15.63
CA ALA A 248 9.94 -23.76 14.51
C ALA A 248 10.63 -25.01 13.97
N GLU A 249 11.15 -25.89 14.84
CA GLU A 249 11.71 -27.19 14.46
C GLU A 249 10.67 -28.09 13.77
N LEU A 250 9.43 -28.09 14.27
CA LEU A 250 8.33 -28.80 13.62
C LEU A 250 8.00 -28.21 12.25
N LEU A 251 7.98 -26.88 12.09
CA LEU A 251 7.72 -26.24 10.80
C LEU A 251 8.84 -26.54 9.78
N VAL A 252 10.11 -26.46 10.19
CA VAL A 252 11.27 -26.84 9.36
C VAL A 252 11.13 -28.28 8.88
N ALA A 253 10.86 -29.23 9.77
CA ALA A 253 10.66 -30.64 9.39
C ALA A 253 9.51 -30.84 8.39
N MET A 254 8.43 -30.06 8.49
CA MET A 254 7.31 -30.10 7.53
C MET A 254 7.70 -29.51 6.17
N VAL A 255 8.52 -28.45 6.12
CA VAL A 255 9.07 -27.90 4.87
C VAL A 255 10.02 -28.89 4.21
N THR A 256 10.90 -29.55 4.98
CA THR A 256 11.82 -30.58 4.48
C THR A 256 11.07 -31.75 3.85
N GLU A 257 9.91 -32.15 4.39
CA GLU A 257 9.07 -33.17 3.78
C GLU A 257 8.48 -32.72 2.43
N LEU A 258 7.95 -31.49 2.35
CA LEU A 258 7.45 -30.92 1.09
C LEU A 258 8.56 -30.83 0.03
N ASN A 259 9.79 -30.47 0.44
CA ASN A 259 10.90 -30.31 -0.49
C ASN A 259 11.36 -31.63 -1.14
N LYS A 260 11.00 -32.80 -0.60
CA LYS A 260 11.25 -34.09 -1.27
C LYS A 260 10.51 -34.22 -2.61
N VAL A 261 9.37 -33.52 -2.74
CA VAL A 261 8.57 -33.48 -3.97
C VAL A 261 8.98 -32.30 -4.84
N SER A 262 9.16 -31.11 -4.25
CA SER A 262 9.47 -29.88 -4.99
C SER A 262 10.94 -29.74 -5.43
N GLN A 263 11.86 -30.48 -4.78
CA GLN A 263 13.27 -30.59 -5.16
C GLN A 263 13.99 -29.25 -5.35
N LEU A 264 13.75 -28.26 -4.47
CA LEU A 264 14.54 -27.03 -4.43
C LEU A 264 15.98 -27.34 -4.03
N ASP A 265 16.94 -26.87 -4.84
CA ASP A 265 18.38 -27.10 -4.66
C ASP A 265 18.91 -26.59 -3.31
N GLN A 266 18.35 -25.49 -2.80
CA GLN A 266 18.75 -24.87 -1.55
C GLN A 266 17.51 -24.47 -0.74
N LEU A 267 17.46 -24.93 0.52
CA LEU A 267 16.42 -24.59 1.49
C LEU A 267 17.00 -23.67 2.55
N ASP A 268 16.41 -22.48 2.74
CA ASP A 268 16.80 -21.54 3.80
C ASP A 268 16.02 -21.85 5.10
N GLU A 269 16.55 -22.75 5.94
CA GLU A 269 15.92 -23.09 7.23
C GLU A 269 15.77 -21.86 8.15
N GLY A 270 16.67 -20.87 8.06
CA GLY A 270 16.58 -19.63 8.84
C GLY A 270 15.37 -18.78 8.48
N VAL A 271 14.99 -18.75 7.20
CA VAL A 271 13.74 -18.09 6.75
C VAL A 271 12.50 -18.83 7.25
N VAL A 272 12.55 -20.17 7.34
CA VAL A 272 11.44 -21.00 7.87
C VAL A 272 11.29 -20.82 9.39
N GLN A 273 12.40 -20.80 10.14
CA GLN A 273 12.40 -20.48 11.57
C GLN A 273 11.85 -19.08 11.81
N SER A 274 12.30 -18.09 11.03
CA SER A 274 11.82 -16.71 11.11
C SER A 274 10.33 -16.58 10.78
N LEU A 275 9.82 -17.37 9.82
CA LEU A 275 8.38 -17.45 9.55
C LEU A 275 7.63 -18.02 10.77
N SER A 276 8.09 -19.13 11.35
CA SER A 276 7.49 -19.73 12.54
C SER A 276 7.45 -18.74 13.71
N PHE A 277 8.59 -18.13 14.04
CA PHE A 277 8.73 -17.17 15.13
C PHE A 277 7.84 -15.94 14.99
N THR A 278 7.47 -15.56 13.76
CA THR A 278 6.64 -14.38 13.45
C THR A 278 5.24 -14.76 12.92
N ALA A 279 4.81 -16.02 13.05
CA ALA A 279 3.59 -16.53 12.42
C ALA A 279 2.29 -15.94 13.02
N CYS A 280 2.29 -15.61 14.31
CA CYS A 280 1.21 -14.85 14.97
C CYS A 280 1.34 -13.33 14.81
N GLY A 281 2.31 -12.86 14.02
CA GLY A 281 2.57 -11.43 13.82
C GLY A 281 1.55 -10.78 12.89
N ASP A 282 0.96 -9.68 13.32
CA ASP A 282 0.05 -8.86 12.52
C ASP A 282 0.50 -7.40 12.52
N LEU A 283 0.97 -6.92 11.37
CA LEU A 283 1.72 -5.66 11.23
C LEU A 283 1.04 -4.70 10.26
N ALA A 284 0.57 -3.56 10.78
CA ALA A 284 -0.08 -2.52 9.98
C ALA A 284 0.70 -2.08 8.72
N PRO A 285 2.03 -1.88 8.73
CA PRO A 285 2.77 -1.50 7.51
C PRO A 285 2.76 -2.59 6.43
N VAL A 286 2.83 -3.87 6.84
CA VAL A 286 2.81 -5.01 5.91
C VAL A 286 1.42 -5.18 5.30
N ASN A 287 0.37 -5.03 6.12
CA ASN A 287 -1.01 -5.05 5.66
C ASN A 287 -1.30 -3.85 4.76
N ALA A 288 -0.80 -2.65 5.07
CA ALA A 288 -0.95 -1.46 4.23
C ALA A 288 -0.32 -1.62 2.85
N PHE A 289 0.95 -2.08 2.79
CA PHE A 289 1.66 -2.30 1.52
C PHE A 289 0.85 -3.18 0.56
N ILE A 290 0.24 -4.24 1.07
CA ILE A 290 -0.28 -5.30 0.22
C ILE A 290 -1.79 -5.45 0.20
N GLY A 291 -2.51 -4.90 1.18
CA GLY A 291 -3.87 -4.47 0.91
C GLY A 291 -3.91 -3.46 -0.25
N GLY A 292 -2.86 -2.64 -0.40
CA GLY A 292 -2.61 -1.82 -1.58
C GLY A 292 -2.42 -2.64 -2.88
N LEU A 293 -1.52 -3.64 -2.90
CA LEU A 293 -1.33 -4.46 -4.09
C LEU A 293 -2.56 -5.34 -4.41
N ALA A 294 -3.16 -6.05 -3.45
CA ALA A 294 -4.39 -6.82 -3.69
C ALA A 294 -5.52 -5.94 -4.22
N ALA A 295 -5.75 -4.77 -3.63
CA ALA A 295 -6.77 -3.87 -4.15
C ALA A 295 -6.45 -3.46 -5.59
N GLN A 296 -5.19 -3.14 -5.91
CA GLN A 296 -4.80 -2.86 -7.28
C GLN A 296 -5.06 -4.06 -8.23
N GLU A 297 -4.77 -5.30 -7.81
CA GLU A 297 -5.07 -6.51 -8.58
C GLU A 297 -6.59 -6.77 -8.72
N VAL A 298 -7.42 -6.46 -7.71
CA VAL A 298 -8.90 -6.43 -7.84
C VAL A 298 -9.31 -5.47 -8.95
N LEU A 299 -8.68 -4.29 -9.04
CA LEU A 299 -8.97 -3.35 -10.14
C LEU A 299 -8.52 -3.91 -11.49
N LYS A 300 -7.36 -4.57 -11.58
CA LYS A 300 -6.92 -5.24 -12.82
C LYS A 300 -7.94 -6.30 -13.24
N ALA A 301 -8.36 -7.14 -12.29
CA ALA A 301 -9.32 -8.23 -12.46
C ALA A 301 -10.65 -7.80 -13.08
N CYS A 302 -11.27 -6.73 -12.56
CA CYS A 302 -12.57 -6.27 -13.05
C CYS A 302 -12.50 -5.30 -14.23
N THR A 303 -11.32 -4.80 -14.60
CA THR A 303 -11.18 -3.81 -15.70
C THR A 303 -10.53 -4.36 -16.96
N GLY A 304 -9.60 -5.33 -16.85
CA GLY A 304 -8.68 -5.66 -17.93
C GLY A 304 -7.63 -4.57 -18.17
N LYS A 305 -7.30 -3.75 -17.17
CA LYS A 305 -6.31 -2.66 -17.28
C LYS A 305 -5.08 -2.97 -16.41
N PHE A 306 -3.90 -2.70 -16.94
CA PHE A 306 -2.58 -3.11 -16.43
C PHE A 306 -2.34 -4.62 -16.49
N THR A 307 -1.07 -5.03 -16.48
CA THR A 307 -0.67 -6.44 -16.41
C THR A 307 -0.87 -6.96 -14.98
N PRO A 308 -1.64 -8.03 -14.73
CA PRO A 308 -1.76 -8.68 -13.43
C PRO A 308 -0.47 -9.40 -13.02
N LEU A 309 -0.35 -9.72 -11.74
CA LEU A 309 0.66 -10.66 -11.24
C LEU A 309 0.36 -12.07 -11.74
N GLN A 310 1.39 -12.84 -12.14
CA GLN A 310 1.24 -14.17 -12.74
C GLN A 310 2.35 -15.12 -12.24
N GLN A 311 2.17 -15.89 -11.17
CA GLN A 311 0.97 -15.99 -10.31
C GLN A 311 1.28 -15.78 -8.82
N TRP A 312 2.51 -16.07 -8.38
CA TRP A 312 2.91 -16.01 -6.98
C TRP A 312 3.75 -14.78 -6.63
N LEU A 313 3.57 -14.27 -5.42
CA LEU A 313 4.27 -13.09 -4.89
C LEU A 313 4.72 -13.37 -3.45
N TYR A 314 6.02 -13.20 -3.19
CA TYR A 314 6.68 -13.47 -1.90
C TYR A 314 7.80 -12.46 -1.61
N PHE A 315 7.68 -11.60 -0.60
CA PHE A 315 8.83 -10.97 0.04
C PHE A 315 8.89 -11.27 1.51
N ASP A 316 9.87 -10.65 2.13
CA ASP A 316 9.97 -10.44 3.54
C ASP A 316 10.62 -9.07 3.80
N ALA A 317 10.40 -8.55 5.00
CA ALA A 317 11.16 -7.44 5.57
C ALA A 317 11.84 -7.95 6.85
N LEU A 318 12.59 -9.06 6.75
CA LEU A 318 13.30 -9.62 7.90
C LEU A 318 14.39 -8.68 8.42
N GLU A 319 14.86 -7.76 7.58
CA GLU A 319 15.78 -6.68 7.95
C GLU A 319 15.17 -5.67 8.93
N CYS A 320 13.86 -5.74 9.20
CA CYS A 320 13.21 -4.99 10.28
C CYS A 320 13.29 -5.68 11.65
N LEU A 321 13.73 -6.94 11.72
CA LEU A 321 13.95 -7.62 12.99
C LEU A 321 15.22 -7.07 13.67
N PRO A 322 15.27 -7.00 15.02
CA PRO A 322 16.48 -6.64 15.74
C PRO A 322 17.63 -7.62 15.42
N GLU A 323 18.83 -7.09 15.21
CA GLU A 323 20.04 -7.90 15.02
C GLU A 323 20.40 -8.64 16.31
N ASP A 324 20.74 -9.93 16.21
CA ASP A 324 21.17 -10.74 17.36
C ASP A 324 22.47 -10.19 17.96
N GLY A 325 22.37 -9.62 19.17
CA GLY A 325 23.50 -8.99 19.87
C GLY A 325 23.62 -7.47 19.69
N GLY A 326 22.69 -6.83 18.97
CA GLY A 326 22.60 -5.37 18.86
C GLY A 326 22.08 -4.68 20.12
N GLU A 327 21.98 -3.34 20.09
CA GLU A 327 21.46 -2.53 21.20
C GLU A 327 19.93 -2.66 21.36
N GLY A 328 19.48 -3.68 22.11
CA GLY A 328 18.07 -3.91 22.39
C GLY A 328 17.77 -5.06 23.36
N GLU A 329 16.50 -5.18 23.73
CA GLU A 329 15.98 -6.34 24.45
C GLU A 329 15.99 -7.58 23.55
N GLN A 330 16.45 -8.73 24.06
CA GLN A 330 16.43 -9.98 23.30
C GLN A 330 14.99 -10.48 23.07
N LEU A 331 14.69 -10.88 21.84
CA LEU A 331 13.39 -11.46 21.48
C LEU A 331 13.28 -12.91 21.96
N THR A 332 12.40 -13.14 22.94
CA THR A 332 12.15 -14.43 23.60
C THR A 332 10.66 -14.78 23.54
N GLU A 333 10.29 -16.04 23.83
CA GLU A 333 8.86 -16.41 23.98
C GLU A 333 8.13 -15.51 24.99
N SER A 334 8.81 -15.05 26.05
CA SER A 334 8.24 -14.18 27.09
C SER A 334 8.01 -12.75 26.60
N THR A 335 9.02 -12.14 25.96
CA THR A 335 8.94 -10.75 25.50
C THR A 335 8.01 -10.58 24.29
N CYS A 336 7.81 -11.64 23.50
CA CYS A 336 6.86 -11.71 22.39
C CYS A 336 5.49 -12.33 22.76
N SER A 337 5.24 -12.67 24.04
CA SER A 337 3.96 -13.25 24.45
C SER A 337 2.81 -12.22 24.44
N PRO A 338 1.57 -12.60 24.04
CA PRO A 338 0.41 -11.71 24.10
C PRO A 338 0.11 -11.23 25.53
N ARG A 339 -0.18 -9.94 25.70
CA ARG A 339 -0.45 -9.31 27.00
C ARG A 339 -1.90 -8.84 27.16
N GLY A 340 -2.77 -9.13 26.20
CA GLY A 340 -4.13 -8.56 26.14
C GLY A 340 -4.11 -7.10 25.71
N SER A 341 -3.12 -6.72 24.89
CA SER A 341 -2.92 -5.37 24.38
C SER A 341 -3.39 -5.27 22.92
N ARG A 342 -3.82 -4.08 22.51
CA ARG A 342 -4.09 -3.77 21.09
C ARG A 342 -2.87 -3.96 20.19
N TYR A 343 -1.67 -4.02 20.77
CA TYR A 343 -0.40 -4.21 20.09
C TYR A 343 0.09 -5.66 20.09
N ASP A 344 -0.69 -6.64 20.59
CA ASP A 344 -0.25 -8.04 20.72
C ASP A 344 0.25 -8.64 19.38
N GLY A 345 -0.38 -8.28 18.25
CA GLY A 345 0.05 -8.71 16.91
C GLY A 345 1.40 -8.11 16.49
N GLN A 346 1.74 -6.91 16.95
CA GLN A 346 3.05 -6.28 16.73
C GLN A 346 4.10 -6.77 17.73
N THR A 347 3.73 -6.94 19.00
CA THR A 347 4.56 -7.49 20.08
C THR A 347 5.00 -8.93 19.79
N ALA A 348 4.15 -9.73 19.15
CA ALA A 348 4.50 -11.07 18.66
C ALA A 348 5.71 -11.10 17.69
N VAL A 349 6.05 -9.97 17.05
CA VAL A 349 7.20 -9.85 16.15
C VAL A 349 8.38 -9.13 16.82
N PHE A 350 8.14 -7.97 17.42
CA PHE A 350 9.21 -7.07 17.88
C PHE A 350 9.41 -7.03 19.40
N GLY A 351 8.58 -7.75 20.17
CA GLY A 351 8.65 -7.79 21.64
C GLY A 351 8.17 -6.52 22.34
N SER A 352 7.98 -6.61 23.66
CA SER A 352 7.43 -5.52 24.46
C SER A 352 8.33 -4.29 24.55
N GLY A 353 9.64 -4.45 24.77
CA GLY A 353 10.55 -3.31 24.90
C GLY A 353 10.70 -2.50 23.61
N PHE A 354 10.42 -3.08 22.44
CA PHE A 354 10.30 -2.30 21.19
C PHE A 354 9.00 -1.51 21.14
N GLN A 355 7.88 -2.09 21.59
CA GLN A 355 6.59 -1.41 21.64
C GLN A 355 6.60 -0.22 22.61
N GLU A 356 7.29 -0.36 23.75
CA GLU A 356 7.49 0.71 24.73
C GLU A 356 8.33 1.85 24.11
N ARG A 357 9.49 1.54 23.51
CA ARG A 357 10.33 2.53 22.79
C ARG A 357 9.58 3.24 21.66
N LEU A 358 8.72 2.56 20.90
CA LEU A 358 7.86 3.18 19.89
C LEU A 358 6.86 4.18 20.50
N GLY A 359 6.33 3.87 21.68
CA GLY A 359 5.41 4.72 22.41
C GLY A 359 6.04 6.06 22.82
N GLU A 360 7.33 6.07 23.15
CA GLU A 360 8.07 7.24 23.62
C GLU A 360 8.51 8.21 22.50
N GLN A 361 8.40 7.80 21.23
CA GLN A 361 8.94 8.56 20.09
C GLN A 361 8.25 9.90 19.84
N LYS A 362 9.03 10.88 19.38
CA LYS A 362 8.59 12.21 18.94
C LYS A 362 8.80 12.41 17.45
N TYR A 363 7.73 12.39 16.67
CA TYR A 363 7.80 12.47 15.20
C TYR A 363 7.09 13.70 14.64
N PHE A 364 7.70 14.31 13.62
CA PHE A 364 7.09 15.38 12.83
C PHE A 364 6.68 14.86 11.45
N LEU A 365 5.38 14.92 11.16
CA LEU A 365 4.81 14.61 9.85
C LEU A 365 4.52 15.89 9.07
N VAL A 366 5.09 16.00 7.88
CA VAL A 366 4.90 17.15 6.99
C VAL A 366 4.04 16.75 5.80
N GLY A 367 2.77 17.21 5.82
CA GLY A 367 1.71 16.84 4.88
C GLY A 367 0.70 15.87 5.49
N ALA A 368 -0.59 16.21 5.37
CA ALA A 368 -1.75 15.40 5.74
C ALA A 368 -2.56 14.98 4.50
N GLY A 369 -1.93 15.00 3.32
CA GLY A 369 -2.46 14.48 2.06
C GLY A 369 -2.59 12.95 2.02
N ALA A 370 -2.52 12.35 0.82
CA ALA A 370 -2.75 10.91 0.65
C ALA A 370 -1.76 10.05 1.44
N ILE A 371 -0.46 10.33 1.30
CA ILE A 371 0.61 9.66 2.06
C ILE A 371 0.47 9.97 3.56
N GLY A 372 0.15 11.22 3.92
CA GLY A 372 0.00 11.63 5.32
C GLY A 372 -1.15 10.92 6.04
N CYS A 373 -2.28 10.70 5.36
CA CYS A 373 -3.39 9.91 5.90
C CYS A 373 -2.98 8.45 6.20
N GLU A 374 -2.25 7.81 5.28
CA GLU A 374 -1.79 6.43 5.47
C GLU A 374 -0.67 6.32 6.53
N LEU A 375 0.23 7.30 6.60
CA LEU A 375 1.25 7.39 7.65
C LEU A 375 0.61 7.59 9.03
N LEU A 376 -0.34 8.51 9.19
CA LEU A 376 -1.03 8.72 10.48
C LEU A 376 -1.83 7.48 10.91
N LYS A 377 -2.49 6.79 9.98
CA LYS A 377 -3.13 5.49 10.22
C LYS A 377 -2.11 4.48 10.76
N ASN A 378 -0.97 4.33 10.07
CA ASN A 378 0.08 3.41 10.50
C ASN A 378 0.67 3.82 11.86
N PHE A 379 0.97 5.10 12.09
CA PHE A 379 1.45 5.60 13.38
C PHE A 379 0.49 5.27 14.53
N ALA A 380 -0.82 5.44 14.30
CA ALA A 380 -1.86 5.10 15.27
C ALA A 380 -1.94 3.59 15.56
N LEU A 381 -1.75 2.74 14.54
CA LEU A 381 -1.80 1.28 14.68
C LEU A 381 -0.54 0.71 15.34
N ILE A 382 0.65 1.18 14.95
CA ILE A 382 1.94 0.75 15.53
C ILE A 382 2.22 1.38 16.91
N GLY A 383 1.44 2.39 17.32
CA GLY A 383 1.58 3.08 18.60
C GLY A 383 2.72 4.09 18.67
N LEU A 384 3.15 4.65 17.53
CA LEU A 384 4.24 5.63 17.47
C LEU A 384 3.82 6.92 18.21
N GLY A 385 4.56 7.29 19.25
CA GLY A 385 4.24 8.47 20.07
C GLY A 385 2.95 8.34 20.90
N ALA A 386 2.48 7.10 21.13
CA ALA A 386 1.26 6.79 21.89
C ALA A 386 1.53 6.33 23.35
N GLY A 387 2.77 6.45 23.81
CA GLY A 387 3.21 6.17 25.18
C GLY A 387 3.44 7.46 25.99
N GLU A 388 3.94 7.31 27.21
CA GLU A 388 4.35 8.45 28.02
C GLU A 388 5.55 9.16 27.37
N GLY A 389 5.56 10.49 27.37
CA GLY A 389 6.61 11.30 26.75
C GLY A 389 6.58 11.38 25.21
N GLY A 390 5.95 10.44 24.52
CA GLY A 390 5.82 10.42 23.06
C GLY A 390 4.91 11.51 22.50
N HIS A 391 5.13 11.91 21.24
CA HIS A 391 4.34 12.95 20.58
C HIS A 391 4.39 12.91 19.04
N ILE A 392 3.27 13.13 18.37
CA ILE A 392 3.22 13.39 16.92
C ILE A 392 2.87 14.86 16.68
N THR A 393 3.67 15.59 15.90
CA THR A 393 3.24 16.87 15.31
C THR A 393 2.91 16.60 13.85
N VAL A 394 1.73 17.02 13.37
CA VAL A 394 1.40 17.03 11.93
C VAL A 394 1.16 18.47 11.46
N THR A 395 1.72 18.84 10.31
CA THR A 395 1.41 20.12 9.66
C THR A 395 0.95 19.94 8.22
N ASP A 396 -0.09 20.68 7.84
CA ASP A 396 -0.58 20.82 6.47
C ASP A 396 -1.37 22.14 6.41
N MET A 397 -1.08 22.99 5.42
CA MET A 397 -1.73 24.29 5.24
C MET A 397 -3.03 24.23 4.44
N ASP A 398 -3.32 23.08 3.81
CA ASP A 398 -4.47 22.93 2.94
C ASP A 398 -5.75 22.56 3.70
N SER A 399 -6.86 23.06 3.18
CA SER A 399 -8.20 22.57 3.50
C SER A 399 -8.60 21.37 2.64
N ILE A 400 -9.57 20.60 3.13
CA ILE A 400 -10.07 19.37 2.50
C ILE A 400 -10.97 19.72 1.31
N GLU A 401 -10.66 19.17 0.13
CA GLU A 401 -11.52 19.27 -1.05
C GLU A 401 -12.29 17.98 -1.33
N ARG A 402 -13.40 18.10 -2.08
CA ARG A 402 -14.10 16.92 -2.66
C ARG A 402 -13.18 16.05 -3.50
N SER A 403 -12.20 16.67 -4.18
CA SER A 403 -11.19 15.99 -5.03
C SER A 403 -10.24 15.09 -4.24
N ASN A 404 -10.18 15.24 -2.91
CA ASN A 404 -9.23 14.55 -2.03
C ASN A 404 -9.78 13.22 -1.50
N LEU A 405 -11.10 13.15 -1.28
CA LEU A 405 -11.78 12.06 -0.56
C LEU A 405 -11.56 10.66 -1.16
N ASN A 406 -11.25 10.57 -2.46
CA ASN A 406 -10.98 9.29 -3.12
C ASN A 406 -9.65 8.61 -2.70
N ARG A 407 -8.77 9.34 -2.00
CA ARG A 407 -7.42 8.87 -1.60
C ARG A 407 -6.92 9.42 -0.26
N GLN A 408 -7.74 10.19 0.45
CA GLN A 408 -7.44 10.76 1.76
C GLN A 408 -8.52 10.29 2.74
N PHE A 409 -8.47 9.00 3.05
CA PHE A 409 -9.58 8.25 3.65
C PHE A 409 -9.88 8.61 5.13
N LEU A 410 -9.05 9.43 5.78
CA LEU A 410 -9.34 9.99 7.09
C LEU A 410 -10.46 11.06 7.05
N PHE A 411 -10.75 11.61 5.87
CA PHE A 411 -11.74 12.68 5.67
C PHE A 411 -13.09 12.13 5.20
N ARG A 412 -14.18 12.86 5.49
CA ARG A 412 -15.52 12.57 4.97
C ARG A 412 -16.07 13.77 4.20
N SER A 413 -17.17 13.58 3.47
CA SER A 413 -17.83 14.67 2.72
C SER A 413 -18.27 15.85 3.59
N GLN A 414 -18.53 15.62 4.88
CA GLN A 414 -18.85 16.66 5.85
C GLN A 414 -17.64 17.51 6.30
N ASP A 415 -16.42 17.06 6.01
CA ASP A 415 -15.18 17.76 6.39
C ASP A 415 -14.65 18.68 5.29
N ILE A 416 -15.33 18.78 4.14
CA ILE A 416 -14.92 19.66 3.04
C ILE A 416 -14.84 21.11 3.54
N GLY A 417 -13.72 21.78 3.28
CA GLY A 417 -13.42 23.12 3.76
C GLY A 417 -12.81 23.19 5.17
N ARG A 418 -12.72 22.07 5.91
CA ARG A 418 -11.95 21.98 7.17
C ARG A 418 -10.47 21.71 6.87
N GLN A 419 -9.60 21.97 7.84
CA GLN A 419 -8.15 21.83 7.68
C GLN A 419 -7.69 20.37 7.75
N LYS A 420 -6.87 19.93 6.78
CA LYS A 420 -6.47 18.51 6.65
C LYS A 420 -5.79 17.98 7.92
N SER A 421 -4.82 18.72 8.46
CA SER A 421 -4.05 18.32 9.65
C SER A 421 -4.94 18.14 10.89
N GLU A 422 -5.89 19.06 11.12
CA GLU A 422 -6.81 19.03 12.25
C GLU A 422 -7.75 17.82 12.18
N VAL A 423 -8.39 17.60 11.04
CA VAL A 423 -9.32 16.47 10.85
C VAL A 423 -8.58 15.14 10.87
N ALA A 424 -7.39 15.06 10.29
CA ALA A 424 -6.57 13.85 10.33
C ALA A 424 -6.18 13.49 11.76
N ALA A 425 -5.75 14.48 12.56
CA ALA A 425 -5.44 14.30 13.97
C ALA A 425 -6.67 13.92 14.80
N GLN A 426 -7.87 14.40 14.46
CA GLN A 426 -9.12 13.96 15.10
C GLN A 426 -9.43 12.50 14.74
N ALA A 427 -9.35 12.13 13.45
CA ALA A 427 -9.64 10.77 12.98
C ALA A 427 -8.72 9.72 13.62
N VAL A 428 -7.41 9.98 13.75
CA VAL A 428 -6.48 8.99 14.34
C VAL A 428 -6.55 8.88 15.86
N ARG A 429 -7.01 9.92 16.58
CA ARG A 429 -7.36 9.78 18.00
C ARG A 429 -8.58 8.88 18.22
N VAL A 430 -9.49 8.78 17.24
CA VAL A 430 -10.59 7.80 17.29
C VAL A 430 -10.06 6.38 17.04
N MET A 431 -9.13 6.20 16.09
CA MET A 431 -8.49 4.90 15.84
C MET A 431 -7.63 4.43 17.02
N ASN A 432 -6.92 5.36 17.68
CA ASN A 432 -6.14 5.09 18.87
C ASN A 432 -6.24 6.26 19.89
N PRO A 433 -7.05 6.09 20.95
CA PRO A 433 -7.21 7.10 22.00
C PRO A 433 -5.93 7.52 22.73
N ASN A 434 -4.88 6.69 22.69
CA ASN A 434 -3.60 6.98 23.31
C ASN A 434 -2.71 7.93 22.47
N MET A 435 -3.12 8.29 21.24
CA MET A 435 -2.31 9.13 20.36
C MET A 435 -2.17 10.57 20.88
N ASN A 436 -0.98 10.90 21.37
CA ASN A 436 -0.59 12.25 21.70
C ASN A 436 -0.17 13.01 20.43
N ILE A 437 -1.14 13.66 19.77
CA ILE A 437 -0.91 14.35 18.49
C ILE A 437 -1.32 15.83 18.54
N THR A 438 -0.51 16.71 17.93
CA THR A 438 -0.80 18.13 17.70
C THR A 438 -0.90 18.41 16.20
N ALA A 439 -1.91 19.20 15.79
CA ALA A 439 -2.11 19.60 14.40
C ALA A 439 -1.80 21.09 14.21
N HIS A 440 -0.91 21.39 13.27
CA HIS A 440 -0.57 22.74 12.82
C HIS A 440 -1.07 22.99 11.40
N GLN A 441 -1.24 24.27 11.04
CA GLN A 441 -1.74 24.73 9.73
C GLN A 441 -0.65 25.49 8.94
N ASN A 442 0.60 25.35 9.36
CA ASN A 442 1.72 26.10 8.80
C ASN A 442 2.22 25.39 7.54
N ARG A 443 2.45 26.16 6.47
CA ARG A 443 3.30 25.70 5.36
C ARG A 443 4.72 25.51 5.89
N LEU A 444 5.43 24.49 5.43
CA LEU A 444 6.82 24.29 5.79
C LEU A 444 7.72 25.05 4.80
N ASP A 445 8.15 26.24 5.21
CA ASP A 445 9.04 27.15 4.48
C ASP A 445 9.77 28.08 5.49
N PRO A 446 10.69 28.97 5.06
CA PRO A 446 11.45 29.83 5.96
C PRO A 446 10.61 30.72 6.91
N ASP A 447 9.40 31.11 6.51
CA ASP A 447 8.53 31.95 7.35
C ASP A 447 8.01 31.17 8.57
N SER A 448 7.93 29.84 8.46
CA SER A 448 7.51 28.93 9.53
C SER A 448 8.60 28.61 10.57
N GLU A 449 9.86 29.05 10.38
CA GLU A 449 10.98 28.70 11.28
C GLU A 449 10.86 29.25 12.70
N GLN A 450 10.00 30.25 12.93
CA GLN A 450 9.66 30.70 14.29
C GLN A 450 8.91 29.63 15.09
N VAL A 451 8.21 28.71 14.40
CA VAL A 451 7.55 27.54 14.97
C VAL A 451 8.46 26.31 14.87
N TYR A 452 9.03 26.07 13.69
CA TYR A 452 9.89 24.91 13.40
C TYR A 452 11.38 25.25 13.46
N GLY A 453 11.76 25.90 14.56
CA GLY A 453 13.14 26.30 14.83
C GLY A 453 14.00 25.16 15.38
N HIS A 454 15.25 25.48 15.73
CA HIS A 454 16.22 24.55 16.28
C HIS A 454 15.68 23.73 17.48
N THR A 455 15.03 24.39 18.45
CA THR A 455 14.48 23.72 19.64
C THR A 455 13.39 22.70 19.30
N PHE A 456 12.59 22.95 18.26
CA PHE A 456 11.57 22.02 17.80
C PHE A 456 12.25 20.78 17.18
N PHE A 457 13.11 20.97 16.18
CA PHE A 457 13.78 19.84 15.50
C PHE A 457 14.67 19.01 16.42
N MET A 458 15.41 19.63 17.34
CA MET A 458 16.26 18.91 18.30
C MET A 458 15.46 18.08 19.33
N GLY A 459 14.17 18.38 19.51
CA GLY A 459 13.26 17.61 20.36
C GLY A 459 12.54 16.45 19.66
N LEU A 460 12.80 16.21 18.37
CA LEU A 460 12.25 15.10 17.61
C LEU A 460 13.21 13.91 17.56
N ASP A 461 12.67 12.69 17.56
CA ASP A 461 13.43 11.48 17.26
C ASP A 461 13.47 11.19 15.75
N GLY A 462 12.48 11.68 14.99
CA GLY A 462 12.47 11.56 13.54
C GLY A 462 11.44 12.43 12.82
N VAL A 463 11.53 12.41 11.50
CA VAL A 463 10.68 13.17 10.58
C VAL A 463 10.09 12.22 9.54
N ALA A 464 8.84 12.44 9.15
CA ALA A 464 8.20 11.77 8.03
C ALA A 464 7.66 12.80 7.04
N ALA A 465 7.95 12.61 5.76
CA ALA A 465 7.56 13.49 4.68
C ALA A 465 6.43 12.87 3.86
N ALA A 466 5.39 13.67 3.61
CA ALA A 466 4.18 13.30 2.88
C ALA A 466 3.80 14.38 1.85
N LEU A 467 4.83 14.91 1.19
CA LEU A 467 4.80 16.10 0.35
C LEU A 467 4.40 15.79 -1.10
N ASP A 468 3.96 16.79 -1.86
CA ASP A 468 3.52 16.66 -3.26
C ASP A 468 4.46 17.35 -4.27
N ASN A 469 5.31 18.27 -3.81
CA ASN A 469 6.25 19.05 -4.61
C ASN A 469 7.71 18.78 -4.19
N VAL A 470 8.68 19.14 -5.05
CA VAL A 470 10.12 18.91 -4.81
C VAL A 470 10.74 19.99 -3.90
N GLU A 471 10.27 21.23 -3.98
CA GLU A 471 10.80 22.35 -3.20
C GLU A 471 10.69 22.10 -1.68
N ALA A 472 9.51 21.72 -1.21
CA ALA A 472 9.27 21.40 0.20
C ALA A 472 10.09 20.17 0.67
N ARG A 473 10.34 19.18 -0.22
CA ARG A 473 11.18 18.01 0.11
C ARG A 473 12.63 18.42 0.35
N VAL A 474 13.18 19.22 -0.55
CA VAL A 474 14.55 19.75 -0.45
C VAL A 474 14.71 20.65 0.78
N TYR A 475 13.71 21.49 1.07
CA TYR A 475 13.71 22.32 2.27
C TYR A 475 13.68 21.48 3.56
N LEU A 476 12.79 20.46 3.63
CA LEU A 476 12.72 19.56 4.78
C LEU A 476 14.00 18.72 4.95
N ASP A 477 14.56 18.17 3.87
CA ASP A 477 15.84 17.47 3.88
C ASP A 477 16.96 18.37 4.45
N GLY A 478 17.03 19.63 4.00
CA GLY A 478 17.95 20.62 4.53
C GLY A 478 17.83 20.82 6.05
N ARG A 479 16.60 20.85 6.60
CA ARG A 479 16.35 20.92 8.05
C ARG A 479 16.73 19.64 8.77
N CYS A 480 16.41 18.47 8.21
CA CYS A 480 16.78 17.17 8.77
C CYS A 480 18.30 17.00 8.85
N VAL A 481 19.03 17.37 7.78
CA VAL A 481 20.50 17.39 7.74
C VAL A 481 21.07 18.40 8.75
N GLN A 482 20.54 19.63 8.79
CA GLN A 482 20.99 20.67 9.72
C GLN A 482 20.86 20.26 11.19
N HIS A 483 19.78 19.56 11.55
CA HIS A 483 19.47 19.17 12.94
C HIS A 483 19.76 17.70 13.25
N GLN A 484 20.42 16.98 12.34
CA GLN A 484 20.78 15.56 12.45
C GLN A 484 19.57 14.67 12.83
N ARG A 485 18.42 14.90 12.19
CA ARG A 485 17.21 14.09 12.37
C ARG A 485 17.06 13.09 11.23
N PRO A 486 16.71 11.81 11.51
CA PRO A 486 16.37 10.86 10.47
C PRO A 486 15.06 11.26 9.77
N MET A 487 14.99 10.99 8.47
CA MET A 487 13.84 11.32 7.64
C MET A 487 13.35 10.10 6.85
N LEU A 488 12.06 9.81 6.97
CA LEU A 488 11.33 8.89 6.10
C LEU A 488 10.67 9.71 5.00
N GLU A 489 10.94 9.38 3.74
CA GLU A 489 10.38 10.09 2.58
C GLU A 489 9.74 9.10 1.59
N GLY A 490 8.65 9.54 0.95
CA GLY A 490 7.98 8.77 -0.08
C GLY A 490 7.19 9.64 -1.06
N GLY A 491 6.98 9.11 -2.26
CA GLY A 491 6.21 9.80 -3.28
C GLY A 491 5.60 8.88 -4.33
N THR A 492 4.43 9.27 -4.82
CA THR A 492 3.61 8.47 -5.75
C THR A 492 3.28 9.24 -7.02
N LEU A 493 3.29 8.55 -8.17
CA LEU A 493 2.83 9.07 -9.46
C LEU A 493 1.99 8.01 -10.19
N GLY A 494 0.66 8.12 -10.08
CA GLY A 494 -0.25 7.09 -10.61
C GLY A 494 -0.04 5.75 -9.91
N SER A 495 0.28 4.70 -10.66
CA SER A 495 0.61 3.36 -10.14
C SER A 495 2.09 3.18 -9.79
N LYS A 496 2.89 4.24 -9.79
CA LYS A 496 4.31 4.21 -9.39
C LYS A 496 4.46 4.79 -7.99
N GLY A 497 5.33 4.21 -7.18
CA GLY A 497 5.74 4.72 -5.87
C GLY A 497 7.25 4.59 -5.68
N HIS A 498 7.79 5.35 -4.74
CA HIS A 498 9.14 5.17 -4.21
C HIS A 498 9.18 5.52 -2.73
N THR A 499 10.17 4.98 -2.02
CA THR A 499 10.51 5.28 -0.64
C THR A 499 11.99 5.57 -0.53
N LEU A 500 12.36 6.49 0.35
CA LEU A 500 13.74 6.85 0.69
C LEU A 500 13.83 6.94 2.22
N VAL A 501 14.96 6.48 2.78
CA VAL A 501 15.31 6.70 4.18
C VAL A 501 16.61 7.50 4.24
N VAL A 502 16.61 8.56 5.04
CA VAL A 502 17.81 9.35 5.36
C VAL A 502 18.17 9.10 6.82
N VAL A 503 19.31 8.48 7.06
CA VAL A 503 19.84 8.19 8.41
C VAL A 503 21.11 9.04 8.62
N PRO A 504 21.15 9.92 9.64
CA PRO A 504 22.31 10.75 9.93
C PRO A 504 23.58 9.92 10.09
N HIS A 505 24.67 10.39 9.48
CA HIS A 505 25.99 9.74 9.48
C HIS A 505 26.06 8.34 8.84
N LEU A 506 25.01 7.87 8.16
CA LEU A 506 24.98 6.56 7.51
C LEU A 506 24.61 6.60 6.02
N THR A 507 23.58 7.35 5.63
CA THR A 507 23.12 7.43 4.23
C THR A 507 23.40 8.82 3.62
N GLU A 508 23.28 8.91 2.29
CA GLU A 508 23.08 10.22 1.65
C GLU A 508 21.72 10.84 2.04
N SER A 509 21.59 12.16 1.87
CA SER A 509 20.32 12.88 2.04
C SER A 509 19.53 12.91 0.73
N TYR A 510 18.26 13.35 0.77
CA TYR A 510 17.46 13.53 -0.46
C TYR A 510 18.15 14.49 -1.44
N GLY A 511 18.84 15.49 -0.90
CA GLY A 511 19.75 16.38 -1.63
C GLY A 511 19.05 17.56 -2.31
N PRO A 512 19.80 18.35 -3.09
CA PRO A 512 19.22 19.47 -3.84
C PRO A 512 18.24 18.97 -4.90
N ALA A 513 17.32 19.86 -5.32
CA ALA A 513 16.48 19.59 -6.47
C ALA A 513 17.36 19.26 -7.68
N LYS A 514 17.38 17.98 -8.09
CA LYS A 514 18.03 17.55 -9.33
C LYS A 514 17.48 18.44 -10.46
N THR A 515 18.36 19.01 -11.28
CA THR A 515 18.02 19.97 -12.35
C THR A 515 17.31 19.29 -13.52
N GLY A 516 16.16 18.68 -13.24
CA GLY A 516 15.31 17.93 -14.14
C GLY A 516 14.42 18.81 -15.00
N SER A 517 14.95 19.91 -15.56
CA SER A 517 14.25 20.71 -16.57
C SER A 517 14.26 20.02 -17.94
N GLN A 518 13.95 18.71 -17.99
CA GLN A 518 13.83 17.95 -19.24
C GLN A 518 12.48 18.18 -19.95
N ASN A 519 11.49 18.79 -19.27
CA ASN A 519 10.16 19.11 -19.82
C ASN A 519 9.90 20.63 -19.97
N ALA A 520 10.91 21.49 -19.83
CA ALA A 520 10.73 22.92 -20.07
C ALA A 520 10.58 23.18 -21.58
N ILE A 521 9.35 23.38 -22.05
CA ILE A 521 9.07 23.61 -23.48
C ILE A 521 9.75 24.91 -23.91
N PRO A 522 10.61 24.92 -24.94
CA PRO A 522 11.32 26.13 -25.36
C PRO A 522 10.37 27.27 -25.71
N LEU A 523 10.69 28.50 -25.27
CA LEU A 523 9.81 29.66 -25.45
C LEU A 523 9.46 29.93 -26.92
N CYS A 524 10.40 29.68 -27.84
CA CYS A 524 10.16 29.78 -29.29
C CYS A 524 9.14 28.75 -29.79
N THR A 525 9.14 27.53 -29.22
CA THR A 525 8.18 26.47 -29.52
C THR A 525 6.79 26.82 -28.97
N LEU A 526 6.70 27.37 -27.75
CA LEU A 526 5.44 27.83 -27.17
C LEU A 526 4.81 29.00 -27.94
N LYS A 527 5.62 29.99 -28.35
CA LYS A 527 5.12 31.22 -28.97
C LYS A 527 4.85 31.11 -30.48
N ASN A 528 5.67 30.35 -31.22
CA ASN A 528 5.69 30.41 -32.68
C ASN A 528 5.46 29.05 -33.36
N PHE A 529 5.86 27.93 -32.73
CA PHE A 529 5.88 26.61 -33.39
C PHE A 529 5.31 25.46 -32.53
N PRO A 530 4.08 25.59 -31.98
CA PRO A 530 3.44 24.51 -31.25
C PRO A 530 3.09 23.35 -32.19
N HIS A 531 3.50 22.14 -31.81
CA HIS A 531 3.30 20.91 -32.59
C HIS A 531 2.79 19.73 -31.73
N ARG A 532 2.39 20.03 -30.48
CA ARG A 532 1.82 19.11 -29.49
C ARG A 532 0.78 19.86 -28.65
N ILE A 533 -0.19 19.17 -28.03
CA ILE A 533 -1.23 19.88 -27.27
C ILE A 533 -0.67 20.54 -26.02
N GLU A 534 0.36 19.95 -25.38
CA GLU A 534 0.98 20.51 -24.19
C GLU A 534 1.53 21.93 -24.44
N HIS A 535 2.00 22.20 -25.67
CA HIS A 535 2.52 23.50 -26.05
C HIS A 535 1.40 24.55 -26.09
N THR A 536 0.24 24.19 -26.65
CA THR A 536 -0.93 25.08 -26.69
C THR A 536 -1.62 25.23 -25.32
N LEU A 537 -1.59 24.19 -24.48
CA LEU A 537 -2.10 24.25 -23.11
C LEU A 537 -1.23 25.14 -22.22
N GLN A 538 0.09 25.02 -22.30
CA GLN A 538 1.01 25.90 -21.58
C GLN A 538 0.87 27.35 -22.08
N TRP A 539 0.81 27.57 -23.40
CA TRP A 539 0.54 28.89 -23.96
C TRP A 539 -0.79 29.48 -23.45
N ALA A 540 -1.86 28.69 -23.40
CA ALA A 540 -3.16 29.15 -22.91
C ALA A 540 -3.13 29.49 -21.41
N ARG A 541 -2.37 28.72 -20.60
CA ARG A 541 -2.11 29.05 -19.19
C ARG A 541 -1.35 30.37 -19.05
N ASP A 542 -0.32 30.59 -19.87
CA ASP A 542 0.47 31.83 -19.87
C ASP A 542 -0.38 33.04 -20.28
N GLN A 543 -1.29 32.87 -21.27
CA GLN A 543 -2.27 33.91 -21.63
C GLN A 543 -3.22 34.21 -20.47
N PHE A 544 -3.71 33.20 -19.75
CA PHE A 544 -4.60 33.39 -18.61
C PHE A 544 -3.89 34.15 -17.46
N GLU A 545 -2.68 33.73 -17.09
CA GLU A 545 -1.83 34.44 -16.10
C GLU A 545 -1.60 35.90 -16.50
N GLY A 546 -1.19 36.16 -17.75
CA GLY A 546 -0.90 37.50 -18.24
C GLY A 546 -2.13 38.42 -18.25
N LEU A 547 -3.25 37.95 -18.80
CA LEU A 547 -4.46 38.75 -19.01
C LEU A 547 -5.26 38.99 -17.73
N TYR A 548 -5.38 38.00 -16.86
CA TYR A 548 -6.34 38.03 -15.73
C TYR A 548 -5.69 38.15 -14.35
N LYS A 549 -4.38 37.89 -14.23
CA LYS A 549 -3.65 38.02 -12.97
C LYS A 549 -2.61 39.14 -13.03
N GLN A 550 -1.58 39.02 -13.86
CA GLN A 550 -0.45 39.96 -13.88
C GLN A 550 -0.87 41.38 -14.24
N ALA A 551 -1.77 41.56 -15.23
CA ALA A 551 -2.34 42.86 -15.55
C ALA A 551 -3.09 43.49 -14.36
N ALA A 552 -3.87 42.70 -13.61
CA ALA A 552 -4.59 43.17 -12.43
C ALA A 552 -3.66 43.46 -11.25
N GLU A 553 -2.66 42.60 -11.01
CA GLU A 553 -1.63 42.78 -9.97
C GLU A 553 -0.83 44.07 -10.21
N HIS A 554 -0.39 44.34 -11.44
CA HIS A 554 0.31 45.58 -11.78
C HIS A 554 -0.55 46.83 -11.56
N VAL A 555 -1.84 46.79 -11.91
CA VAL A 555 -2.77 47.90 -11.67
C VAL A 555 -3.01 48.09 -10.16
N ASN A 556 -3.18 47.01 -9.40
CA ASN A 556 -3.32 47.06 -7.95
C ASN A 556 -2.06 47.56 -7.24
N LEU A 557 -0.87 47.22 -7.75
CA LEU A 557 0.41 47.73 -7.26
C LEU A 557 0.61 49.22 -7.57
N TYR A 558 0.10 49.70 -8.71
CA TYR A 558 0.11 51.12 -9.05
C TYR A 558 -0.82 51.97 -8.15
N PHE A 559 -1.86 51.36 -7.58
CA PHE A 559 -2.81 51.99 -6.65
C PHE A 559 -2.49 51.74 -5.16
N ARG A 560 -1.32 51.20 -4.83
CA ARG A 560 -0.80 51.02 -3.46
C ARG A 560 0.36 51.98 -3.19
#